data_AF-A0A0F7LJU5-F1
#
_entry.id   AF-A0A0F7LJU5-F1
#
_cell.length_a   1.000
_cell.length_b   1.000
_cell.length_c   1.000
_cell.angle_alpha   90.00
_cell.angle_beta   90.00
_cell.angle_gamma   90.00
#
_symmetry.space_group_name_H-M   'P 1'
#
loop_
_entity.id
_entity.type
_entity.pdbx_description
1 polymer ?
#
loop_
_entity_poly.entity_id
_entity_poly.type
_entity_poly.pdbx_seq_one_letter_code
_entity_poly.pdbx_strand_id
1 'polypeptide(L)'
;MDIFASYPPLGQLRIVNVYLEFEGPKIFYAENESGSTFFVYWVGDDADYEHWYVLPCSKARIIAYEKAKISLRDMLEYQEQEHFCALSLPFSAEFKLIAEFKHKNKIAEISLPAQGIFVKRVVTYAPSLLNNNLIPTHEIIVSKASKQAKKNVSLEHMSQVCDRFSELVLGFNKARGVKGGMQALNARYGSFAISLHAEELTKFEAFLGQVSTLMVNKKDILPILEQNDIDIKVFLNLLKIIDLSKIDFEFRSSALPDQIIKIYRLDALLYLSKLKRRALTYVSSIKVPQGNDIEKVFQYVELKWKHEPVTAENLKVQSRLVEYYRYAALILGFLEYNGELTPQGERLALSDEATRYRITAYAFEASECAWAWMNYCDITSLADIDASTAIDFLTQCCPSLSGDTISRRANTLKSWCKQLKPHYINLGPSVQEKS
;
A
#
# COMPACT_ATOMS: atom_id res chain seq x y z
N MET A 1 -10.82 13.22 30.30
CA MET A 1 -10.50 13.87 29.00
C MET A 1 -9.34 14.77 29.31
N ASP A 2 -8.14 14.30 28.98
CA ASP A 2 -6.98 14.61 29.81
C ASP A 2 -6.19 15.78 29.23
N ILE A 3 -6.87 16.92 29.27
CA ILE A 3 -6.33 18.22 28.93
C ILE A 3 -5.37 18.61 30.06
N PHE A 4 -4.11 18.81 29.70
CA PHE A 4 -3.08 19.32 30.61
C PHE A 4 -3.28 20.82 30.87
N ALA A 5 -3.39 21.61 29.80
CA ALA A 5 -3.56 23.05 29.87
C ALA A 5 -4.25 23.57 28.62
N SER A 6 -4.95 24.70 28.75
CA SER A 6 -5.56 25.41 27.62
C SER A 6 -5.10 26.86 27.64
N TYR A 7 -4.34 27.26 26.62
CA TYR A 7 -3.84 28.62 26.49
C TYR A 7 -3.85 29.02 25.00
N PRO A 8 -4.47 30.15 24.59
CA PRO A 8 -4.78 30.39 23.17
C PRO A 8 -3.58 30.30 22.21
N PRO A 9 -2.37 30.80 22.56
CA PRO A 9 -1.17 30.61 21.73
C PRO A 9 -0.68 29.16 21.56
N LEU A 10 -1.04 28.25 22.47
CA LEU A 10 -0.65 26.84 22.45
C LEU A 10 -1.80 25.91 22.02
N GLY A 11 -3.04 26.38 22.11
CA GLY A 11 -4.25 25.57 21.97
C GLY A 11 -4.57 24.79 23.25
N GLN A 12 -5.33 23.71 23.10
CA GLN A 12 -5.63 22.74 24.15
C GLN A 12 -4.59 21.62 24.15
N LEU A 13 -3.64 21.69 25.08
CA LEU A 13 -2.60 20.68 25.24
C LEU A 13 -3.18 19.43 25.90
N ARG A 14 -3.06 18.28 25.22
CA ARG A 14 -3.47 16.97 25.71
C ARG A 14 -2.26 16.08 25.89
N ILE A 15 -2.20 15.36 27.01
CA ILE A 15 -1.11 14.43 27.30
C ILE A 15 -1.26 13.20 26.40
N VAL A 16 -0.21 12.84 25.68
CA VAL A 16 -0.18 11.66 24.79
C VAL A 16 0.65 10.54 25.39
N ASN A 17 1.92 10.79 25.70
CA ASN A 17 2.83 9.81 26.31
C ASN A 17 3.47 10.39 27.56
N VAL A 18 3.55 9.59 28.63
CA VAL A 18 4.21 9.95 29.90
C VAL A 18 5.52 9.18 30.02
N TYR A 19 6.58 9.91 30.39
CA TYR A 19 7.95 9.42 30.52
C TYR A 19 8.42 9.34 31.97
N LEU A 20 7.90 10.22 32.82
CA LEU A 20 8.11 10.21 34.26
C LEU A 20 6.80 10.56 34.95
N GLU A 21 6.43 9.75 35.93
CA GLU A 21 5.24 9.94 36.74
C GLU A 21 5.63 9.87 38.21
N PHE A 22 5.28 10.92 38.95
CA PHE A 22 5.45 11.04 40.39
C PHE A 22 4.36 11.97 40.91
N GLU A 23 3.37 11.42 41.61
CA GLU A 23 2.15 12.14 42.02
C GLU A 23 1.46 12.84 40.83
N GLY A 24 1.52 12.20 39.66
CA GLY A 24 1.04 12.73 38.37
C GLY A 24 2.14 12.77 37.30
N PRO A 25 1.79 13.03 36.02
CA PRO A 25 2.76 13.12 34.94
C PRO A 25 3.71 14.31 35.11
N LYS A 26 5.01 14.08 35.30
CA LYS A 26 6.01 15.16 35.50
C LYS A 26 6.88 15.41 34.27
N ILE A 27 7.04 14.41 33.40
CA ILE A 27 7.67 14.57 32.10
C ILE A 27 6.84 13.81 31.07
N PHE A 28 6.36 14.52 30.05
CA PHE A 28 5.46 13.94 29.07
C PHE A 28 5.51 14.67 27.73
N TYR A 29 4.90 14.04 26.74
CA TYR A 29 4.64 14.57 25.43
C TYR A 29 3.18 14.98 25.32
N ALA A 30 2.93 16.18 24.79
CA ALA A 30 1.60 16.72 24.56
C ALA A 30 1.38 17.14 23.11
N GLU A 31 0.12 17.06 22.68
CA GLU A 31 -0.35 17.54 21.38
C GLU A 31 -1.48 18.56 21.57
N ASN A 32 -1.58 19.51 20.66
CA ASN A 32 -2.75 20.38 20.55
C ASN A 32 -3.70 19.92 19.42
N GLU A 33 -4.84 20.59 19.28
CA GLU A 33 -5.86 20.34 18.26
C GLU A 33 -5.37 20.48 16.81
N SER A 34 -4.31 21.25 16.56
CA SER A 34 -3.69 21.36 15.24
C SER A 34 -2.65 20.26 14.96
N GLY A 35 -2.39 19.39 15.94
CA GLY A 35 -1.37 18.35 15.87
C GLY A 35 0.05 18.85 16.06
N SER A 36 0.23 20.07 16.55
CA SER A 36 1.52 20.58 16.99
C SER A 36 1.97 19.83 18.24
N THR A 37 3.26 19.56 18.31
CA THR A 37 3.86 18.63 19.26
C THR A 37 4.74 19.37 20.27
N PHE A 38 4.62 18.99 21.54
CA PHE A 38 5.31 19.67 22.64
C PHE A 38 5.92 18.67 23.62
N PHE A 39 7.17 18.91 24.01
CA PHE A 39 7.77 18.23 25.15
C PHE A 39 7.52 19.06 26.41
N VAL A 40 6.97 18.43 27.44
CA VAL A 40 6.57 19.10 28.68
C VAL A 40 7.41 18.58 29.83
N TYR A 41 8.02 19.51 30.56
CA TYR A 41 8.95 19.25 31.65
C TYR A 41 8.53 20.02 32.90
N TRP A 42 8.27 19.30 33.99
CA TRP A 42 8.01 19.90 35.30
C TRP A 42 9.28 20.50 35.90
N VAL A 43 9.18 21.72 36.39
CA VAL A 43 10.31 22.52 36.89
C VAL A 43 10.32 22.60 38.42
N GLY A 44 9.17 22.42 39.06
CA GLY A 44 9.02 22.56 40.50
C GLY A 44 7.67 23.17 40.86
N ASP A 45 7.39 23.22 42.15
CA ASP A 45 6.19 23.81 42.71
C ASP A 45 6.57 24.95 43.65
N ASP A 46 5.73 25.98 43.72
CA ASP A 46 5.77 27.00 44.77
C ASP A 46 4.54 26.86 45.70
N ALA A 47 4.20 27.90 46.47
CA ALA A 47 3.08 27.86 47.39
C ALA A 47 1.71 27.79 46.68
N ASP A 48 1.62 28.36 45.47
CA ASP A 48 0.36 28.64 44.79
C ASP A 48 0.26 27.96 43.42
N TYR A 49 1.39 27.55 42.83
CA TYR A 49 1.51 27.05 41.46
C TYR A 49 2.43 25.83 41.30
N GLU A 50 2.10 24.99 40.31
CA GLU A 50 3.06 24.09 39.65
C GLU A 50 3.66 24.74 38.41
N HIS A 51 4.98 24.64 38.23
CA HIS A 51 5.69 25.25 37.11
C HIS A 51 6.15 24.23 36.08
N TRP A 52 5.95 24.57 34.81
CA TRP A 52 6.16 23.71 33.67
C TRP A 52 6.84 24.46 32.53
N TYR A 53 7.77 23.79 31.85
CA TYR A 53 8.26 24.24 30.55
C TYR A 53 7.62 23.41 29.45
N VAL A 54 6.98 24.11 28.51
CA VAL A 54 6.37 23.56 27.32
C VAL A 54 7.23 23.95 26.12
N LEU A 55 7.98 22.97 25.61
CA LEU A 55 8.94 23.16 24.53
C LEU A 55 8.33 22.67 23.21
N PRO A 56 8.11 23.56 22.22
CA PRO A 56 7.74 23.14 20.88
C PRO A 56 8.84 22.27 20.27
N CYS A 57 8.50 21.07 19.82
CA CYS A 57 9.46 20.16 19.21
C CYS A 57 8.79 19.23 18.21
N SER A 58 9.50 18.83 17.17
CA SER A 58 9.03 17.92 16.14
C SER A 58 8.76 16.51 16.68
N LYS A 59 7.82 15.81 16.04
CA LYS A 59 7.55 14.40 16.34
C LYS A 59 8.79 13.52 16.14
N ALA A 60 9.68 13.88 15.20
CA ALA A 60 10.95 13.18 14.99
C ALA A 60 11.87 13.29 16.22
N ARG A 61 11.90 14.45 16.88
CA ARG A 61 12.67 14.66 18.10
C ARG A 61 12.09 13.91 19.30
N ILE A 62 10.77 13.91 19.45
CA ILE A 62 10.06 13.07 20.45
C ILE A 62 10.43 11.59 20.26
N ILE A 63 10.32 11.07 19.04
CA ILE A 63 10.66 9.67 18.73
C ILE A 63 12.15 9.38 19.02
N ALA A 64 13.05 10.33 18.74
CA ALA A 64 14.46 10.17 19.05
C ALA A 64 14.73 10.09 20.55
N TYR A 65 14.03 10.90 21.37
CA TYR A 65 14.05 10.79 22.82
C TYR A 65 13.46 9.45 23.29
N GLU A 66 12.29 9.05 22.77
CA GLU A 66 11.62 7.77 23.08
C GLU A 66 12.47 6.53 22.77
N LYS A 67 13.32 6.62 21.73
CA LYS A 67 14.27 5.58 21.33
C LYS A 67 15.64 5.71 22.01
N ALA A 68 15.76 6.54 23.05
CA ALA A 68 16.99 6.80 23.79
C ALA A 68 18.18 7.25 22.92
N LYS A 69 17.91 7.92 21.78
CA LYS A 69 18.96 8.51 20.92
C LYS A 69 19.37 9.92 21.37
N ILE A 70 18.49 10.59 22.10
CA ILE A 70 18.66 11.94 22.65
C ILE A 70 18.41 11.83 24.15
N SER A 71 19.25 12.45 24.98
CA SER A 71 19.05 12.46 26.43
C SER A 71 18.00 13.51 26.86
N LEU A 72 17.49 13.39 28.09
CA LEU A 72 16.57 14.38 28.67
C LEU A 72 17.21 15.77 28.72
N ARG A 73 18.50 15.85 29.03
CA ARG A 73 19.24 17.11 29.02
C ARG A 73 19.30 17.71 27.62
N ASP A 74 19.59 16.90 26.61
CA ASP A 74 19.66 17.36 25.22
C ASP A 74 18.29 17.82 24.69
N MET A 75 17.19 17.25 25.20
CA MET A 75 15.84 17.73 24.91
C MET A 75 15.63 19.18 25.36
N LEU A 76 16.21 19.55 26.51
CA LEU A 76 16.07 20.89 27.10
C LEU A 76 17.09 21.89 26.54
N GLU A 77 18.35 21.49 26.35
CA GLU A 77 19.43 22.38 25.91
C GLU A 77 19.37 22.69 24.40
N TYR A 78 19.09 21.69 23.56
CA TYR A 78 19.18 21.81 22.10
C TYR A 78 17.80 21.95 21.44
N GLN A 79 17.06 22.98 21.83
CA GLN A 79 15.69 23.24 21.37
C GLN A 79 15.66 23.55 19.86
N GLU A 80 14.57 23.12 19.20
CA GLU A 80 14.38 23.37 17.76
C GLU A 80 13.86 24.79 17.46
N GLN A 81 13.28 25.45 18.46
CA GLN A 81 12.79 26.82 18.35
C GLN A 81 13.56 27.76 19.29
N GLU A 82 13.56 29.06 18.97
CA GLU A 82 14.21 30.09 19.78
C GLU A 82 13.44 30.42 21.07
N HIS A 83 12.17 30.02 21.16
CA HIS A 83 11.31 30.31 22.32
C HIS A 83 10.56 29.07 22.79
N PHE A 84 10.31 29.01 24.10
CA PHE A 84 9.45 28.02 24.76
C PHE A 84 8.49 28.74 25.72
N CYS A 85 7.46 28.05 26.18
CA CYS A 85 6.49 28.63 27.11
C CYS A 85 6.74 28.10 28.53
N ALA A 86 6.91 29.00 29.49
CA ALA A 86 6.84 28.70 30.91
C ALA A 86 5.39 28.86 31.37
N LEU A 87 4.76 27.75 31.74
CA LEU A 87 3.40 27.70 32.28
C LEU A 87 3.44 27.54 33.79
N SER A 88 2.62 28.30 34.50
CA SER A 88 2.35 28.10 35.93
C SER A 88 0.88 27.78 36.11
N LEU A 89 0.60 26.56 36.58
CA LEU A 89 -0.75 26.05 36.81
C LEU A 89 -1.11 26.21 38.28
N PRO A 90 -2.21 26.91 38.62
CA PRO A 90 -2.55 27.17 40.01
C PRO A 90 -3.12 25.93 40.72
N PHE A 91 -2.82 25.78 42.02
CA PHE A 91 -3.44 24.75 42.87
C PHE A 91 -4.89 25.08 43.25
N SER A 92 -5.22 26.38 43.31
CA SER A 92 -6.56 26.88 43.68
C SER A 92 -7.24 27.59 42.51
N ALA A 93 -8.56 27.41 42.40
CA ALA A 93 -9.39 28.08 41.40
C ALA A 93 -9.46 29.61 41.57
N GLU A 94 -8.96 30.15 42.68
CA GLU A 94 -8.84 31.59 42.92
C GLU A 94 -7.75 32.25 42.07
N PHE A 95 -6.76 31.46 41.65
CA PHE A 95 -5.64 31.92 40.84
C PHE A 95 -5.84 31.54 39.36
N LYS A 96 -5.21 32.30 38.46
CA LYS A 96 -5.27 32.04 37.02
C LYS A 96 -3.97 31.43 36.53
N LEU A 97 -4.06 30.63 35.47
CA LEU A 97 -2.92 30.15 34.71
C LEU A 97 -2.06 31.33 34.23
N ILE A 98 -0.75 31.23 34.46
CA ILE A 98 0.24 32.20 34.00
C ILE A 98 1.05 31.54 32.88
N ALA A 99 1.24 32.27 31.78
CA ALA A 99 2.02 31.81 30.64
C ALA A 99 3.01 32.90 30.22
N GLU A 100 4.30 32.56 30.17
CA GLU A 100 5.37 33.45 29.74
C GLU A 100 6.17 32.80 28.61
N PHE A 101 6.39 33.51 27.52
CA PHE A 101 7.27 33.04 26.45
C PHE A 101 8.70 33.46 26.74
N LYS A 102 9.57 32.47 26.93
CA LYS A 102 10.98 32.67 27.24
C LYS A 102 11.84 32.27 26.05
N HIS A 103 12.93 33.00 25.82
CA HIS A 103 13.94 32.63 24.84
C HIS A 103 14.71 31.38 25.31
N LYS A 104 15.18 30.52 24.39
CA LYS A 104 15.78 29.21 24.70
C LYS A 104 16.97 29.26 25.68
N ASN A 105 17.71 30.37 25.69
CA ASN A 105 18.82 30.58 26.64
C ASN A 105 18.36 30.64 28.11
N LYS A 106 17.07 30.92 28.36
CA LYS A 106 16.45 30.91 29.68
C LYS A 106 16.26 29.52 30.26
N ILE A 107 16.52 28.47 29.50
CA ILE A 107 16.58 27.11 30.05
C ILE A 107 17.67 26.96 31.12
N ALA A 108 18.68 27.82 31.11
CA ALA A 108 19.73 27.84 32.13
C ALA A 108 19.25 28.37 33.50
N GLU A 109 18.01 28.88 33.61
CA GLU A 109 17.43 29.33 34.90
C GLU A 109 17.05 28.17 35.82
N ILE A 110 17.01 26.94 35.29
CA ILE A 110 16.71 25.72 36.06
C ILE A 110 17.96 24.86 36.25
N SER A 111 17.97 24.04 37.31
CA SER A 111 18.97 22.99 37.43
C SER A 111 18.69 21.91 36.39
N LEU A 112 19.52 21.86 35.35
CA LEU A 112 19.40 20.87 34.30
C LEU A 112 19.67 19.44 34.82
N PRO A 113 18.97 18.43 34.28
CA PRO A 113 19.21 17.04 34.63
C PRO A 113 20.64 16.60 34.27
N ALA A 114 21.13 15.57 34.95
CA ALA A 114 22.45 15.00 34.68
C ALA A 114 22.55 14.52 33.21
N GLN A 115 23.75 14.56 32.66
CA GLN A 115 24.02 14.01 31.34
C GLN A 115 23.74 12.50 31.30
N GLY A 116 23.31 12.00 30.13
CA GLY A 116 23.10 10.57 29.91
C GLY A 116 21.82 10.00 30.56
N ILE A 117 20.90 10.85 31.02
CA ILE A 117 19.56 10.39 31.42
C ILE A 117 18.72 10.18 30.16
N PHE A 118 18.37 8.93 29.89
CA PHE A 118 17.49 8.54 28.79
C PHE A 118 16.15 8.05 29.32
N VAL A 119 15.14 8.10 28.45
CA VAL A 119 13.84 7.50 28.74
C VAL A 119 14.00 6.01 29.08
N LYS A 120 13.38 5.58 30.17
CA LYS A 120 13.37 4.16 30.59
C LYS A 120 12.07 3.45 30.24
N ARG A 121 10.96 4.19 30.27
CA ARG A 121 9.61 3.68 30.05
C ARG A 121 8.79 4.76 29.35
N VAL A 122 7.99 4.33 28.38
CA VAL A 122 7.00 5.16 27.69
C VAL A 122 5.63 4.59 28.03
N VAL A 123 4.79 5.38 28.70
CA VAL A 123 3.41 5.00 29.03
C VAL A 123 2.48 5.81 28.14
N THR A 124 1.71 5.14 27.29
CA THR A 124 0.69 5.81 26.49
C THR A 124 -0.48 6.21 27.39
N TYR A 125 -0.77 7.51 27.41
CA TYR A 125 -1.79 8.11 28.27
C TYR A 125 -3.08 8.36 27.51
N ALA A 126 -2.99 8.95 26.31
CA ALA A 126 -4.12 9.14 25.41
C ALA A 126 -3.68 8.92 23.96
N PRO A 127 -4.61 8.50 23.07
CA PRO A 127 -4.31 8.44 21.64
C PRO A 127 -3.99 9.84 21.10
N SER A 128 -2.95 9.94 20.28
CA SER A 128 -2.58 11.15 19.54
C SER A 128 -3.76 11.66 18.70
N LEU A 129 -3.98 12.98 18.69
CA LEU A 129 -5.08 13.64 17.99
C LEU A 129 -4.98 13.50 16.46
N LEU A 130 -3.76 13.30 15.95
CA LEU A 130 -3.50 13.04 14.53
C LEU A 130 -3.28 11.56 14.19
N ASN A 131 -3.49 10.61 15.12
CA ASN A 131 -3.36 9.20 14.80
C ASN A 131 -4.67 8.60 14.27
N ASN A 132 -4.81 8.65 12.94
CA ASN A 132 -4.82 7.37 12.22
C ASN A 132 -3.47 6.71 12.57
N ASN A 133 -3.45 5.51 13.17
CA ASN A 133 -2.29 4.80 13.75
C ASN A 133 -1.09 4.54 12.80
N LEU A 134 -0.54 5.57 12.15
CA LEU A 134 0.48 5.45 11.12
C LEU A 134 1.88 5.38 11.76
N ILE A 135 2.23 4.18 12.22
CA ILE A 135 3.57 3.85 12.73
C ILE A 135 4.45 3.35 11.56
N PRO A 136 5.72 3.77 11.45
CA PRO A 136 6.67 3.17 10.52
C PRO A 136 6.89 1.69 10.83
N THR A 137 6.25 0.83 10.06
CA THR A 137 6.29 -0.63 10.22
C THR A 137 7.30 -1.27 9.28
N HIS A 138 7.54 -0.67 8.12
CA HIS A 138 8.45 -1.22 7.11
C HIS A 138 9.25 -0.11 6.42
N GLU A 139 10.29 -0.51 5.70
CA GLU A 139 11.07 0.38 4.85
C GLU A 139 11.40 -0.28 3.51
N ILE A 140 11.18 0.45 2.41
CA ILE A 140 11.71 0.12 1.09
C ILE A 140 12.98 0.94 0.89
N ILE A 141 14.08 0.28 0.54
CA ILE A 141 15.36 0.93 0.27
C ILE A 141 15.81 0.54 -1.14
N VAL A 142 16.21 1.54 -1.92
CA VAL A 142 16.85 1.33 -3.22
C VAL A 142 18.27 1.86 -3.20
N SER A 143 19.19 1.06 -3.71
CA SER A 143 20.62 1.39 -3.75
C SER A 143 21.19 1.12 -5.14
N LYS A 144 22.31 1.76 -5.49
CA LYS A 144 22.98 1.51 -6.77
C LYS A 144 23.53 0.08 -6.79
N ALA A 145 23.26 -0.66 -7.87
CA ALA A 145 23.82 -2.00 -8.05
C ALA A 145 25.36 -1.99 -8.28
N SER A 146 25.94 -0.84 -8.65
CA SER A 146 27.39 -0.69 -8.82
C SER A 146 27.91 0.58 -8.16
N LYS A 147 28.99 0.45 -7.38
CA LYS A 147 29.72 1.57 -6.77
C LYS A 147 30.36 2.50 -7.81
N GLN A 148 30.55 2.04 -9.05
CA GLN A 148 31.13 2.83 -10.15
C GLN A 148 30.09 3.65 -10.93
N ALA A 149 28.79 3.49 -10.64
CA ALA A 149 27.74 4.22 -11.35
C ALA A 149 27.75 5.73 -11.00
N LYS A 150 28.07 6.56 -12.01
CA LYS A 150 28.23 8.02 -11.87
C LYS A 150 26.96 8.76 -11.43
N LYS A 151 25.75 8.27 -11.78
CA LYS A 151 24.48 8.92 -11.43
C LYS A 151 23.87 8.32 -10.17
N ASN A 152 23.32 9.16 -9.30
CA ASN A 152 22.50 8.75 -8.15
C ASN A 152 21.18 8.14 -8.60
N VAL A 153 20.57 7.33 -7.74
CA VAL A 153 19.21 6.82 -7.99
C VAL A 153 18.28 8.03 -8.11
N SER A 154 17.42 8.06 -9.12
CA SER A 154 16.45 9.16 -9.30
C SER A 154 15.19 8.88 -8.48
N LEU A 155 14.48 9.96 -8.13
CA LEU A 155 13.15 9.85 -7.52
C LEU A 155 12.16 9.10 -8.43
N GLU A 156 12.26 9.30 -9.74
CA GLU A 156 11.46 8.59 -10.74
C GLU A 156 11.62 7.07 -10.63
N HIS A 157 12.86 6.58 -10.58
CA HIS A 157 13.12 5.15 -10.42
C HIS A 157 12.60 4.61 -9.10
N MET A 158 12.72 5.38 -8.01
CA MET A 158 12.16 4.99 -6.71
C MET A 158 10.63 4.86 -6.78
N SER A 159 9.94 5.85 -7.36
CA SER A 159 8.49 5.81 -7.54
C SER A 159 8.07 4.58 -8.32
N GLN A 160 8.69 4.31 -9.46
CA GLN A 160 8.35 3.15 -10.31
C GLN A 160 8.55 1.81 -9.57
N VAL A 161 9.58 1.70 -8.74
CA VAL A 161 9.83 0.51 -7.93
C VAL A 161 8.77 0.35 -6.84
N CYS A 162 8.43 1.43 -6.15
CA CYS A 162 7.36 1.44 -5.16
C CYS A 162 6.00 1.09 -5.77
N ASP A 163 5.71 1.56 -6.98
CA ASP A 163 4.47 1.26 -7.70
C ASP A 163 4.37 -0.25 -8.00
N ARG A 164 5.43 -0.85 -8.57
CA ARG A 164 5.45 -2.30 -8.87
C ARG A 164 5.46 -3.17 -7.62
N PHE A 165 6.13 -2.72 -6.57
CA PHE A 165 6.09 -3.41 -5.28
C PHE A 165 4.69 -3.37 -4.68
N SER A 166 4.02 -2.21 -4.74
CA SER A 166 2.65 -2.06 -4.24
C SER A 166 1.67 -2.92 -5.02
N GLU A 167 1.80 -2.98 -6.35
CA GLU A 167 1.03 -3.87 -7.21
C GLU A 167 1.19 -5.35 -6.79
N LEU A 168 2.42 -5.78 -6.50
CA LEU A 168 2.72 -7.14 -6.05
C LEU A 168 2.09 -7.47 -4.69
N VAL A 169 2.19 -6.55 -3.72
CA VAL A 169 1.58 -6.71 -2.39
C VAL A 169 0.06 -6.79 -2.49
N LEU A 170 -0.56 -5.88 -3.26
CA LEU A 170 -2.00 -5.85 -3.45
C LEU A 170 -2.50 -7.14 -4.11
N GLY A 171 -1.79 -7.64 -5.13
CA GLY A 171 -2.08 -8.92 -5.76
C GLY A 171 -2.04 -10.09 -4.77
N PHE A 172 -0.98 -10.16 -3.94
CA PHE A 172 -0.80 -11.21 -2.94
C PHE A 172 -1.89 -11.20 -1.85
N ASN A 173 -2.21 -10.02 -1.32
CA ASN A 173 -3.21 -9.85 -0.27
C ASN A 173 -4.62 -10.16 -0.77
N LYS A 174 -4.95 -9.69 -1.98
CA LYS A 174 -6.24 -9.93 -2.63
C LYS A 174 -6.50 -11.42 -2.87
N ALA A 175 -5.50 -12.19 -3.31
CA ALA A 175 -5.62 -13.65 -3.47
C ALA A 175 -5.97 -14.36 -2.15
N ARG A 176 -5.74 -13.72 -0.99
CA ARG A 176 -5.98 -14.27 0.35
C ARG A 176 -7.13 -13.59 1.10
N GLY A 177 -7.85 -12.66 0.46
CA GLY A 177 -8.93 -11.90 1.11
C GLY A 177 -8.46 -10.98 2.24
N VAL A 178 -7.18 -10.64 2.30
CA VAL A 178 -6.61 -9.73 3.30
C VAL A 178 -6.96 -8.30 2.93
N LYS A 179 -7.62 -7.57 3.83
CA LYS A 179 -7.87 -6.13 3.71
C LYS A 179 -6.72 -5.39 4.40
N GLY A 180 -5.87 -4.75 3.62
CA GLY A 180 -4.72 -4.00 4.12
C GLY A 180 -4.05 -3.21 3.00
N GLY A 181 -3.52 -2.03 3.32
CA GLY A 181 -2.86 -1.14 2.40
C GLY A 181 -1.46 -0.77 2.87
N MET A 182 -0.70 -0.12 1.98
CA MET A 182 0.58 0.49 2.33
C MET A 182 0.49 1.99 2.12
N GLN A 183 0.95 2.76 3.11
CA GLN A 183 1.01 4.21 3.04
C GLN A 183 2.44 4.70 3.27
N ALA A 184 2.93 5.55 2.39
CA ALA A 184 4.23 6.20 2.55
C ALA A 184 4.16 7.25 3.67
N LEU A 185 5.18 7.25 4.55
CA LEU A 185 5.26 8.19 5.68
C LEU A 185 6.31 9.27 5.45
N ASN A 186 7.55 8.88 5.16
CA ASN A 186 8.65 9.79 4.93
C ASN A 186 9.73 9.17 4.05
N ALA A 187 10.59 10.01 3.47
CA ALA A 187 11.73 9.61 2.66
C ALA A 187 13.04 10.13 3.27
N ARG A 188 14.10 9.30 3.29
CA ARG A 188 15.43 9.66 3.78
C ARG A 188 16.43 9.81 2.62
N TYR A 189 17.27 10.84 2.68
CA TYR A 189 18.32 11.11 1.68
C TYR A 189 19.66 10.46 2.05
N GLY A 190 20.38 9.94 1.04
CA GLY A 190 21.70 9.28 1.17
C GLY A 190 21.69 7.82 0.68
N SER A 191 20.60 7.11 1.00
CA SER A 191 20.13 5.87 0.40
C SER A 191 18.63 6.07 0.22
N PHE A 192 18.11 6.07 -1.01
CA PHE A 192 16.70 6.39 -1.24
C PHE A 192 15.84 5.35 -0.51
N ALA A 193 15.30 5.76 0.63
CA ALA A 193 14.58 4.90 1.54
C ALA A 193 13.23 5.56 1.87
N ILE A 194 12.15 4.79 1.75
CA ILE A 194 10.79 5.21 2.07
C ILE A 194 10.29 4.38 3.24
N SER A 195 9.94 5.06 4.33
CA SER A 195 9.26 4.44 5.47
C SER A 195 7.79 4.26 5.14
N LEU A 196 7.26 3.08 5.44
CA LEU A 196 5.88 2.70 5.20
C LEU A 196 5.14 2.44 6.51
N HIS A 197 3.86 2.80 6.53
CA HIS A 197 2.87 2.16 7.37
C HIS A 197 2.15 1.09 6.55
N ALA A 198 2.17 -0.15 7.00
CA ALA A 198 1.50 -1.24 6.34
C ALA A 198 0.87 -2.17 7.38
N GLU A 199 -0.36 -2.58 7.11
CA GLU A 199 -1.10 -3.56 7.89
C GLU A 199 -1.01 -4.93 7.20
N GLU A 200 -0.98 -6.01 7.97
CA GLU A 200 -1.14 -7.39 7.47
C GLU A 200 -0.07 -7.85 6.43
N LEU A 201 1.21 -7.46 6.59
CA LEU A 201 2.29 -7.87 5.68
C LEU A 201 3.10 -9.10 6.09
N THR A 202 2.91 -9.66 7.30
CA THR A 202 3.76 -10.76 7.81
C THR A 202 3.83 -11.97 6.86
N LYS A 203 2.70 -12.34 6.24
CA LYS A 203 2.66 -13.45 5.27
C LYS A 203 3.38 -13.10 3.97
N PHE A 204 3.27 -11.84 3.53
CA PHE A 204 3.95 -11.36 2.34
C PHE A 204 5.47 -11.30 2.56
N GLU A 205 5.92 -10.84 3.73
CA GLU A 205 7.34 -10.87 4.13
C GLU A 205 7.90 -12.28 4.07
N ALA A 206 7.21 -13.25 4.66
CA ALA A 206 7.63 -14.65 4.63
C ALA A 206 7.74 -15.20 3.20
N PHE A 207 6.77 -14.89 2.34
CA PHE A 207 6.79 -15.23 0.93
C PHE A 207 7.98 -14.59 0.20
N LEU A 208 8.14 -13.27 0.29
CA LEU A 208 9.16 -12.53 -0.45
C LEU A 208 10.57 -12.88 0.04
N GLY A 209 10.73 -13.15 1.34
CA GLY A 209 11.97 -13.63 1.94
C GLY A 209 12.41 -15.00 1.41
N GLN A 210 11.47 -15.93 1.23
CA GLN A 210 11.77 -17.23 0.60
C GLN A 210 12.15 -17.05 -0.88
N VAL A 211 11.42 -16.23 -1.64
CA VAL A 211 11.75 -15.91 -3.03
C VAL A 211 13.15 -15.31 -3.13
N SER A 212 13.46 -14.30 -2.31
CA SER A 212 14.77 -13.67 -2.23
C SER A 212 15.87 -14.70 -1.96
N THR A 213 15.66 -15.58 -0.98
CA THR A 213 16.62 -16.65 -0.63
C THR A 213 16.85 -17.61 -1.80
N LEU A 214 15.79 -18.04 -2.49
CA LEU A 214 15.91 -18.92 -3.65
C LEU A 214 16.63 -18.22 -4.82
N MET A 215 16.34 -16.94 -5.05
CA MET A 215 16.99 -16.15 -6.10
C MET A 215 18.49 -16.00 -5.88
N VAL A 216 18.91 -15.66 -4.66
CA VAL A 216 20.34 -15.54 -4.28
C VAL A 216 21.06 -16.87 -4.50
N ASN A 217 20.41 -17.98 -4.13
CA ASN A 217 20.95 -19.34 -4.31
C ASN A 217 20.73 -19.92 -5.72
N LYS A 218 20.24 -19.13 -6.67
CA LYS A 218 20.01 -19.51 -8.08
C LYS A 218 19.04 -20.69 -8.28
N LYS A 219 18.17 -20.96 -7.30
CA LYS A 219 17.19 -22.06 -7.31
C LYS A 219 15.90 -21.67 -8.05
N ASP A 220 15.09 -22.64 -8.44
CA ASP A 220 13.81 -22.31 -9.09
C ASP A 220 12.85 -21.62 -8.11
N ILE A 221 12.20 -20.55 -8.58
CA ILE A 221 11.21 -19.78 -7.83
C ILE A 221 9.79 -19.97 -8.36
N LEU A 222 9.62 -20.63 -9.52
CA LEU A 222 8.29 -20.87 -10.06
C LEU A 222 7.35 -21.60 -9.09
N PRO A 223 7.78 -22.67 -8.39
CA PRO A 223 6.91 -23.38 -7.46
C PRO A 223 6.36 -22.49 -6.35
N ILE A 224 7.18 -21.58 -5.79
CA ILE A 224 6.73 -20.69 -4.72
C ILE A 224 5.82 -19.58 -5.23
N LEU A 225 6.05 -19.07 -6.45
CA LEU A 225 5.16 -18.08 -7.09
C LEU A 225 3.79 -18.70 -7.36
N GLU A 226 3.75 -19.91 -7.91
CA GLU A 226 2.52 -20.64 -8.25
C GLU A 226 1.75 -21.05 -6.98
N GLN A 227 2.42 -21.62 -5.97
CA GLN A 227 1.81 -21.99 -4.69
C GLN A 227 1.18 -20.78 -3.98
N ASN A 228 1.74 -19.58 -4.16
CA ASN A 228 1.25 -18.37 -3.54
C ASN A 228 0.27 -17.57 -4.42
N ASP A 229 -0.15 -18.11 -5.58
CA ASP A 229 -1.01 -17.46 -6.59
C ASP A 229 -0.52 -16.05 -6.98
N ILE A 230 0.80 -15.91 -7.13
CA ILE A 230 1.40 -14.67 -7.58
C ILE A 230 1.18 -14.53 -9.08
N ASP A 231 0.73 -13.37 -9.53
CA ASP A 231 0.78 -13.04 -10.94
C ASP A 231 2.25 -12.91 -11.39
N ILE A 232 2.73 -13.89 -12.17
CA ILE A 232 4.10 -13.93 -12.67
C ILE A 232 4.44 -12.65 -13.46
N LYS A 233 3.47 -12.04 -14.16
CA LYS A 233 3.69 -10.78 -14.89
C LYS A 233 3.92 -9.61 -13.92
N VAL A 234 3.18 -9.55 -12.82
CA VAL A 234 3.36 -8.52 -11.78
C VAL A 234 4.75 -8.67 -11.15
N PHE A 235 5.15 -9.89 -10.80
CA PHE A 235 6.50 -10.13 -10.27
C PHE A 235 7.60 -9.82 -11.31
N LEU A 236 7.39 -10.18 -12.57
CA LEU A 236 8.29 -9.81 -13.68
C LEU A 236 8.43 -8.30 -13.84
N ASN A 237 7.35 -7.53 -13.69
CA ASN A 237 7.40 -6.08 -13.78
C ASN A 237 8.28 -5.47 -12.67
N LEU A 238 8.22 -6.03 -11.45
CA LEU A 238 9.13 -5.65 -10.36
C LEU A 238 10.60 -5.96 -10.73
N LEU A 239 10.89 -7.16 -11.23
CA LEU A 239 12.26 -7.51 -11.65
C LEU A 239 12.75 -6.62 -12.80
N LYS A 240 11.86 -6.32 -13.76
CA LYS A 240 12.16 -5.47 -14.92
C LYS A 240 12.54 -4.07 -14.48
N ILE A 241 11.80 -3.48 -13.54
CA ILE A 241 12.13 -2.13 -13.07
C ILE A 241 13.44 -2.10 -12.27
N ILE A 242 13.70 -3.13 -11.45
CA ILE A 242 14.98 -3.27 -10.73
C ILE A 242 16.17 -3.28 -11.71
N ASP A 243 16.07 -4.05 -12.80
CA ASP A 243 17.15 -4.09 -13.81
C ASP A 243 17.26 -2.79 -14.63
N LEU A 244 16.14 -2.26 -15.14
CA LEU A 244 16.13 -1.03 -15.95
C LEU A 244 16.68 0.17 -15.17
N SER A 245 16.30 0.30 -13.90
CA SER A 245 16.77 1.37 -13.01
C SER A 245 18.20 1.13 -12.48
N LYS A 246 18.78 -0.04 -12.75
CA LYS A 246 20.13 -0.45 -12.32
C LYS A 246 20.35 -0.38 -10.81
N ILE A 247 19.36 -0.82 -10.04
CA ILE A 247 19.35 -0.76 -8.58
C ILE A 247 19.33 -2.14 -7.94
N ASP A 248 19.68 -2.21 -6.66
CA ASP A 248 19.29 -3.29 -5.77
C ASP A 248 18.11 -2.82 -4.91
N PHE A 249 17.16 -3.73 -4.68
CA PHE A 249 15.97 -3.51 -3.87
C PHE A 249 16.12 -4.20 -2.51
N GLU A 250 15.77 -3.49 -1.44
CA GLU A 250 15.71 -4.03 -0.08
C GLU A 250 14.37 -3.68 0.57
N PHE A 251 13.80 -4.65 1.29
CA PHE A 251 12.61 -4.49 2.11
C PHE A 251 12.90 -4.93 3.54
N ARG A 252 12.55 -4.09 4.50
CA ARG A 252 12.84 -4.30 5.93
C ARG A 252 11.60 -4.12 6.78
N SER A 253 11.48 -4.95 7.80
CA SER A 253 10.45 -4.87 8.83
C SER A 253 11.00 -4.19 10.08
N SER A 254 10.24 -3.27 10.67
CA SER A 254 10.54 -2.71 11.99
C SER A 254 10.41 -3.77 13.10
N ALA A 255 9.59 -4.80 12.89
CA ALA A 255 9.41 -5.90 13.85
C ALA A 255 10.57 -6.92 13.83
N LEU A 256 11.22 -7.08 12.67
CA LEU A 256 12.31 -8.02 12.43
C LEU A 256 13.47 -7.32 11.69
N PRO A 257 14.21 -6.42 12.36
CA PRO A 257 15.22 -5.57 11.71
C PRO A 257 16.38 -6.35 11.10
N ASP A 258 16.67 -7.54 11.61
CA ASP A 258 17.76 -8.40 11.13
C ASP A 258 17.35 -9.23 9.89
N GLN A 259 16.06 -9.34 9.59
CA GLN A 259 15.57 -10.06 8.43
C GLN A 259 15.46 -9.12 7.22
N ILE A 260 16.57 -8.95 6.52
CA ILE A 260 16.64 -8.12 5.32
C ILE A 260 16.25 -8.95 4.09
N ILE A 261 15.15 -8.58 3.45
CA ILE A 261 14.74 -9.17 2.18
C ILE A 261 15.36 -8.35 1.05
N LYS A 262 16.21 -8.99 0.22
CA LYS A 262 16.96 -8.29 -0.82
C LYS A 262 16.80 -8.95 -2.18
N ILE A 263 16.58 -8.13 -3.21
CA ILE A 263 16.60 -8.54 -4.61
C ILE A 263 17.73 -7.79 -5.29
N TYR A 264 18.80 -8.51 -5.63
CA TYR A 264 19.92 -7.96 -6.36
C TYR A 264 19.58 -7.83 -7.84
N ARG A 265 20.12 -6.79 -8.48
CA ARG A 265 19.93 -6.56 -9.92
C ARG A 265 20.33 -7.76 -10.78
N LEU A 266 21.48 -8.38 -10.47
CA LEU A 266 21.99 -9.52 -11.24
C LEU A 266 21.08 -10.73 -11.13
N ASP A 267 20.44 -10.93 -9.98
CA ASP A 267 19.44 -11.97 -9.80
C ASP A 267 18.18 -11.64 -10.60
N ALA A 268 17.68 -10.39 -10.48
CA ALA A 268 16.53 -9.94 -11.25
C ALA A 268 16.72 -10.17 -12.76
N LEU A 269 17.88 -9.82 -13.31
CA LEU A 269 18.24 -10.06 -14.72
C LEU A 269 18.20 -11.55 -15.10
N LEU A 270 18.76 -12.42 -14.25
CA LEU A 270 18.74 -13.86 -14.47
C LEU A 270 17.30 -14.40 -14.51
N TYR A 271 16.47 -14.04 -13.53
CA TYR A 271 15.10 -14.55 -13.44
C TYR A 271 14.15 -13.90 -14.45
N LEU A 272 14.43 -12.68 -14.92
CA LEU A 272 13.70 -12.09 -16.05
C LEU A 272 13.74 -13.01 -17.28
N SER A 273 14.90 -13.57 -17.61
CA SER A 273 15.02 -14.49 -18.75
C SER A 273 14.24 -15.79 -18.54
N LYS A 274 14.30 -16.36 -17.33
CA LYS A 274 13.60 -17.62 -16.98
C LYS A 274 12.09 -17.48 -16.95
N LEU A 275 11.60 -16.38 -16.35
CA LEU A 275 10.18 -16.17 -16.13
C LEU A 275 9.45 -15.64 -17.37
N LYS A 276 10.13 -14.92 -18.29
CA LYS A 276 9.51 -14.38 -19.52
C LYS A 276 8.74 -15.43 -20.31
N ARG A 277 9.31 -16.62 -20.50
CA ARG A 277 8.64 -17.71 -21.22
C ARG A 277 7.39 -18.20 -20.49
N ARG A 278 7.46 -18.38 -19.17
CA ARG A 278 6.32 -18.83 -18.37
C ARG A 278 5.20 -17.79 -18.33
N ALA A 279 5.54 -16.50 -18.31
CA ALA A 279 4.57 -15.41 -18.28
C ALA A 279 3.73 -15.26 -19.57
N LEU A 280 4.17 -15.84 -20.69
CA LEU A 280 3.38 -15.91 -21.91
C LEU A 280 2.22 -16.92 -21.79
N THR A 281 2.44 -17.99 -21.02
CA THR A 281 1.48 -19.08 -20.86
C THR A 281 0.72 -19.04 -19.52
N TYR A 282 1.20 -18.25 -18.56
CA TYR A 282 0.63 -18.20 -17.21
C TYR A 282 -0.45 -17.13 -17.09
N VAL A 283 -1.54 -17.48 -16.41
CA VAL A 283 -2.65 -16.59 -16.05
C VAL A 283 -2.88 -16.71 -14.54
N SER A 284 -2.89 -15.58 -13.82
CA SER A 284 -3.28 -15.58 -12.40
C SER A 284 -4.78 -15.82 -12.25
N SER A 285 -5.19 -16.50 -11.18
CA SER A 285 -6.59 -16.83 -10.91
C SER A 285 -7.52 -15.60 -10.86
N ILE A 286 -6.96 -14.44 -10.49
CA ILE A 286 -7.69 -13.16 -10.39
C ILE A 286 -8.04 -12.56 -11.76
N LYS A 287 -7.34 -12.99 -12.83
CA LYS A 287 -7.56 -12.56 -14.22
C LYS A 287 -8.54 -13.47 -14.95
N VAL A 288 -8.85 -14.63 -14.38
CA VAL A 288 -9.88 -15.54 -14.90
C VAL A 288 -11.24 -15.03 -14.40
N PRO A 289 -12.27 -14.90 -15.26
CA PRO A 289 -13.58 -14.41 -14.85
C PRO A 289 -14.34 -15.40 -13.98
N GLN A 290 -15.31 -14.90 -13.20
CA GLN A 290 -16.11 -15.69 -12.26
C GLN A 290 -17.61 -15.51 -12.49
N GLY A 291 -18.05 -14.29 -12.84
CA GLY A 291 -19.42 -14.02 -13.28
C GLY A 291 -19.65 -14.56 -14.69
N ASN A 292 -20.56 -15.51 -14.85
CA ASN A 292 -20.82 -16.25 -16.10
C ASN A 292 -21.88 -15.61 -17.02
N ASP A 293 -22.54 -14.56 -16.54
CA ASP A 293 -23.60 -13.83 -17.23
C ASP A 293 -23.06 -12.46 -17.69
N ILE A 294 -22.98 -12.24 -19.01
CA ILE A 294 -22.49 -11.00 -19.59
C ILE A 294 -23.48 -9.85 -19.40
N GLU A 295 -24.79 -10.12 -19.38
CA GLU A 295 -25.81 -9.10 -19.15
C GLU A 295 -25.69 -8.50 -17.75
N LYS A 296 -25.29 -9.31 -16.76
CA LYS A 296 -24.97 -8.82 -15.42
C LYS A 296 -23.75 -7.92 -15.38
N VAL A 297 -22.78 -8.12 -16.27
CA VAL A 297 -21.66 -7.18 -16.46
C VAL A 297 -22.17 -5.86 -17.04
N PHE A 298 -23.08 -5.91 -18.03
CA PHE A 298 -23.69 -4.70 -18.60
C PHE A 298 -24.48 -3.94 -17.54
N GLN A 299 -25.28 -4.65 -16.75
CA GLN A 299 -26.05 -4.08 -15.66
C GLN A 299 -25.14 -3.43 -14.61
N TYR A 300 -24.00 -4.06 -14.28
CA TYR A 300 -23.00 -3.47 -13.39
C TYR A 300 -22.49 -2.13 -13.91
N VAL A 301 -22.11 -2.09 -15.19
CA VAL A 301 -21.57 -0.89 -15.85
C VAL A 301 -22.65 0.21 -15.94
N GLU A 302 -23.89 -0.15 -16.24
CA GLU A 302 -25.00 0.81 -16.26
C GLU A 302 -25.27 1.45 -14.90
N LEU A 303 -25.31 0.66 -13.82
CA LEU A 303 -25.52 1.18 -12.46
C LEU A 303 -24.41 2.19 -12.12
N LYS A 304 -23.16 1.87 -12.48
CA LYS A 304 -22.03 2.80 -12.30
C LYS A 304 -22.18 4.09 -13.11
N TRP A 305 -22.59 3.98 -14.38
CA TRP A 305 -22.83 5.12 -15.25
C TRP A 305 -23.93 6.05 -14.73
N LYS A 306 -24.99 5.48 -14.15
CA LYS A 306 -26.11 6.22 -13.53
C LYS A 306 -25.79 6.75 -12.12
N HIS A 307 -24.59 6.52 -11.62
CA HIS A 307 -24.19 6.80 -10.22
C HIS A 307 -25.11 6.13 -9.19
N GLU A 308 -25.68 4.98 -9.54
CA GLU A 308 -26.51 4.17 -8.65
C GLU A 308 -25.63 3.20 -7.83
N PRO A 309 -26.01 2.89 -6.58
CA PRO A 309 -25.27 1.94 -5.76
C PRO A 309 -25.34 0.54 -6.38
N VAL A 310 -24.19 -0.09 -6.56
CA VAL A 310 -24.11 -1.45 -7.10
C VAL A 310 -24.27 -2.47 -5.97
N THR A 311 -25.52 -2.83 -5.69
CA THR A 311 -25.88 -3.79 -4.63
C THR A 311 -26.35 -5.13 -5.20
N ALA A 312 -26.43 -6.15 -4.34
CA ALA A 312 -26.97 -7.46 -4.68
C ALA A 312 -28.41 -7.37 -5.22
N GLU A 313 -29.21 -6.49 -4.62
CA GLU A 313 -30.60 -6.23 -5.00
C GLU A 313 -30.68 -5.59 -6.38
N ASN A 314 -29.92 -4.51 -6.61
CA ASN A 314 -29.94 -3.78 -7.88
C ASN A 314 -29.43 -4.65 -9.03
N LEU A 315 -28.39 -5.45 -8.80
CA LEU A 315 -27.90 -6.43 -9.77
C LEU A 315 -28.77 -7.70 -9.87
N LYS A 316 -29.74 -7.90 -8.96
CA LYS A 316 -30.56 -9.11 -8.88
C LYS A 316 -29.73 -10.40 -8.81
N VAL A 317 -28.74 -10.42 -7.91
CA VAL A 317 -27.82 -11.56 -7.69
C VAL A 317 -27.60 -11.77 -6.20
N GLN A 318 -27.06 -12.94 -5.81
CA GLN A 318 -26.61 -13.16 -4.43
C GLN A 318 -25.46 -12.21 -4.08
N SER A 319 -25.38 -11.74 -2.84
CA SER A 319 -24.40 -10.73 -2.40
C SER A 319 -22.94 -11.07 -2.75
N ARG A 320 -22.57 -12.35 -2.67
CA ARG A 320 -21.22 -12.82 -3.05
C ARG A 320 -20.87 -12.61 -4.53
N LEU A 321 -21.86 -12.54 -5.41
CA LEU A 321 -21.68 -12.42 -6.86
C LEU A 321 -21.43 -10.98 -7.30
N VAL A 322 -21.75 -9.98 -6.48
CA VAL A 322 -21.52 -8.56 -6.79
C VAL A 322 -20.03 -8.33 -7.10
N GLU A 323 -19.15 -8.87 -6.27
CA GLU A 323 -17.69 -8.80 -6.49
C GLU A 323 -17.25 -9.57 -7.74
N TYR A 324 -17.93 -10.67 -8.09
CA TYR A 324 -17.58 -11.44 -9.29
C TYR A 324 -17.86 -10.65 -10.56
N TYR A 325 -18.96 -9.89 -10.59
CA TYR A 325 -19.29 -9.01 -11.72
C TYR A 325 -18.46 -7.75 -11.74
N ARG A 326 -18.06 -7.20 -10.58
CA ARG A 326 -17.04 -6.16 -10.51
C ARG A 326 -15.73 -6.61 -11.15
N TYR A 327 -15.25 -7.82 -10.80
CA TYR A 327 -14.03 -8.36 -11.39
C TYR A 327 -14.17 -8.69 -12.87
N ALA A 328 -15.33 -9.16 -13.31
CA ALA A 328 -15.59 -9.34 -14.75
C ALA A 328 -15.45 -8.02 -15.52
N ALA A 329 -16.04 -6.93 -15.02
CA ALA A 329 -15.92 -5.60 -15.63
C ALA A 329 -14.46 -5.07 -15.62
N LEU A 330 -13.68 -5.37 -14.58
CA LEU A 330 -12.23 -5.09 -14.55
C LEU A 330 -11.45 -5.90 -15.59
N ILE A 331 -11.72 -7.20 -15.72
CA ILE A 331 -11.05 -8.08 -16.70
C ILE A 331 -11.31 -7.62 -18.14
N LEU A 332 -12.52 -7.12 -18.40
CA LEU A 332 -12.95 -6.58 -19.69
C LEU A 332 -12.49 -5.13 -19.92
N GLY A 333 -11.79 -4.51 -18.97
CA GLY A 333 -11.31 -3.13 -19.10
C GLY A 333 -12.41 -2.08 -19.12
N PHE A 334 -13.59 -2.38 -18.57
CA PHE A 334 -14.70 -1.42 -18.43
C PHE A 334 -14.61 -0.58 -17.16
N LEU A 335 -13.82 -1.04 -16.19
CA LEU A 335 -13.55 -0.34 -14.95
C LEU A 335 -12.05 -0.14 -14.75
N GLU A 336 -11.72 1.00 -14.15
CA GLU A 336 -10.43 1.24 -13.52
C GLU A 336 -10.35 0.53 -12.16
N TYR A 337 -9.14 0.35 -11.65
CA TYR A 337 -8.94 -0.35 -10.37
C TYR A 337 -9.59 0.37 -9.17
N ASN A 338 -9.68 1.71 -9.23
CA ASN A 338 -10.38 2.53 -8.24
C ASN A 338 -11.91 2.40 -8.31
N GLY A 339 -12.45 1.69 -9.30
CA GLY A 339 -13.88 1.43 -9.48
C GLY A 339 -14.62 2.47 -10.32
N GLU A 340 -13.90 3.40 -10.94
CA GLU A 340 -14.43 4.33 -11.94
C GLU A 340 -14.57 3.66 -13.32
N LEU A 341 -15.43 4.18 -14.18
CA LEU A 341 -15.58 3.68 -15.55
C LEU A 341 -14.39 4.12 -16.41
N THR A 342 -13.94 3.22 -17.30
CA THR A 342 -13.05 3.59 -18.40
C THR A 342 -13.85 4.20 -19.55
N PRO A 343 -13.22 4.91 -20.51
CA PRO A 343 -13.91 5.36 -21.72
C PRO A 343 -14.62 4.24 -22.49
N GLN A 344 -14.09 3.01 -22.42
CA GLN A 344 -14.72 1.84 -23.02
C GLN A 344 -15.96 1.39 -22.24
N GLY A 345 -15.93 1.48 -20.91
CA GLY A 345 -17.08 1.24 -20.05
C GLY A 345 -18.20 2.27 -20.25
N GLU A 346 -17.87 3.54 -20.39
CA GLU A 346 -18.85 4.60 -20.72
C GLU A 346 -19.49 4.34 -22.09
N ARG A 347 -18.68 4.02 -23.10
CA ARG A 347 -19.18 3.64 -24.44
C ARG A 347 -20.11 2.44 -24.36
N LEU A 348 -19.80 1.44 -23.55
CA LEU A 348 -20.66 0.28 -23.33
C LEU A 348 -22.02 0.70 -22.74
N ALA A 349 -22.02 1.55 -21.70
CA ALA A 349 -23.25 2.01 -21.04
C ALA A 349 -24.20 2.75 -22.01
N LEU A 350 -23.63 3.56 -22.92
CA LEU A 350 -24.36 4.36 -23.90
C LEU A 350 -24.79 3.59 -25.15
N SER A 351 -24.34 2.35 -25.33
CA SER A 351 -24.59 1.56 -26.53
C SER A 351 -25.89 0.77 -26.47
N ASP A 352 -26.46 0.49 -27.65
CA ASP A 352 -27.51 -0.53 -27.80
C ASP A 352 -26.98 -1.95 -27.49
N GLU A 353 -27.89 -2.91 -27.34
CA GLU A 353 -27.57 -4.28 -26.97
C GLU A 353 -26.58 -4.96 -27.94
N ALA A 354 -26.80 -4.88 -29.24
CA ALA A 354 -25.93 -5.50 -30.24
C ALA A 354 -24.51 -4.91 -30.19
N THR A 355 -24.43 -3.58 -30.03
CA THR A 355 -23.17 -2.86 -29.89
C THR A 355 -22.45 -3.23 -28.58
N ARG A 356 -23.17 -3.42 -27.47
CA ARG A 356 -22.59 -3.86 -26.19
C ARG A 356 -21.93 -5.22 -26.30
N TYR A 357 -22.61 -6.19 -26.91
CA TYR A 357 -22.04 -7.52 -27.14
C TYR A 357 -20.79 -7.45 -28.03
N ARG A 358 -20.81 -6.65 -29.10
CA ARG A 358 -19.63 -6.44 -29.96
C ARG A 358 -18.45 -5.83 -29.21
N ILE A 359 -18.68 -4.74 -28.45
CA ILE A 359 -17.64 -4.11 -27.62
C ILE A 359 -17.04 -5.13 -26.65
N THR A 360 -17.88 -5.98 -26.08
CA THR A 360 -17.48 -6.96 -25.07
C THR A 360 -16.74 -8.15 -25.67
N ALA A 361 -17.07 -8.56 -26.89
CA ALA A 361 -16.32 -9.59 -27.60
C ALA A 361 -14.88 -9.15 -27.87
N TYR A 362 -14.67 -7.93 -28.37
CA TYR A 362 -13.31 -7.37 -28.54
C TYR A 362 -12.60 -7.14 -27.21
N ALA A 363 -13.32 -6.66 -26.19
CA ALA A 363 -12.76 -6.50 -24.85
C ALA A 363 -12.30 -7.84 -24.25
N PHE A 364 -13.06 -8.90 -24.47
CA PHE A 364 -12.70 -10.23 -24.02
C PHE A 364 -11.48 -10.75 -24.75
N GLU A 365 -11.43 -10.67 -26.09
CA GLU A 365 -10.25 -11.05 -26.87
C GLU A 365 -8.97 -10.31 -26.43
N ALA A 366 -9.09 -9.01 -26.15
CA ALA A 366 -8.00 -8.18 -25.67
C ALA A 366 -7.62 -8.45 -24.19
N SER A 367 -8.44 -9.20 -23.45
CA SER A 367 -8.16 -9.52 -22.05
C SER A 367 -6.97 -10.47 -21.92
N GLU A 368 -6.23 -10.34 -20.83
CA GLU A 368 -5.07 -11.20 -20.57
C GLU A 368 -5.41 -12.70 -20.53
N CYS A 369 -6.61 -13.02 -20.03
CA CYS A 369 -7.07 -14.41 -19.95
C CYS A 369 -7.35 -14.99 -21.34
N ALA A 370 -8.05 -14.26 -22.22
CA ALA A 370 -8.32 -14.73 -23.57
C ALA A 370 -7.05 -14.79 -24.40
N TRP A 371 -6.17 -13.79 -24.27
CA TRP A 371 -4.88 -13.78 -24.98
C TRP A 371 -4.03 -15.01 -24.63
N ALA A 372 -3.94 -15.37 -23.34
CA ALA A 372 -3.24 -16.58 -22.92
C ALA A 372 -3.94 -17.87 -23.39
N TRP A 373 -5.27 -17.89 -23.45
CA TRP A 373 -6.03 -19.02 -23.98
C TRP A 373 -5.80 -19.21 -25.48
N MET A 374 -5.81 -18.12 -26.25
CA MET A 374 -5.49 -18.12 -27.67
C MET A 374 -4.06 -18.61 -27.93
N ASN A 375 -3.07 -18.12 -27.17
CA ASN A 375 -1.70 -18.61 -27.28
C ASN A 375 -1.55 -20.09 -26.91
N TYR A 376 -2.29 -20.57 -25.90
CA TYR A 376 -2.30 -21.99 -25.53
C TYR A 376 -2.84 -22.88 -26.67
N CYS A 377 -3.86 -22.39 -27.38
CA CYS A 377 -4.46 -23.08 -28.53
C CYS A 377 -3.75 -22.80 -29.86
N ASP A 378 -2.68 -22.00 -29.88
CA ASP A 378 -1.97 -21.55 -31.09
C ASP A 378 -2.87 -20.87 -32.14
N ILE A 379 -3.74 -19.97 -31.67
CA ILE A 379 -4.66 -19.18 -32.51
C ILE A 379 -4.52 -17.69 -32.22
N THR A 380 -5.00 -16.85 -33.13
CA THR A 380 -4.86 -15.38 -33.05
C THR A 380 -6.19 -14.64 -32.94
N SER A 381 -7.32 -15.35 -32.96
CA SER A 381 -8.64 -14.74 -32.88
C SER A 381 -9.59 -15.49 -31.95
N LEU A 382 -10.41 -14.72 -31.22
CA LEU A 382 -11.53 -15.25 -30.43
C LEU A 382 -12.51 -16.09 -31.29
N ALA A 383 -12.63 -15.76 -32.58
CA ALA A 383 -13.46 -16.50 -33.53
C ALA A 383 -13.01 -17.97 -33.70
N ASP A 384 -11.76 -18.29 -33.38
CA ASP A 384 -11.20 -19.63 -33.59
C ASP A 384 -11.11 -20.43 -32.29
N ILE A 385 -11.41 -19.82 -31.12
CA ILE A 385 -11.41 -20.54 -29.84
C ILE A 385 -12.46 -21.66 -29.86
N ASP A 386 -12.02 -22.88 -29.53
CA ASP A 386 -12.88 -23.97 -29.09
C ASP A 386 -13.08 -23.89 -27.57
N ALA A 387 -14.32 -23.58 -27.17
CA ALA A 387 -14.72 -23.50 -25.77
C ALA A 387 -14.48 -24.81 -24.99
N SER A 388 -14.46 -25.97 -25.65
CA SER A 388 -14.23 -27.26 -25.00
C SER A 388 -12.87 -27.32 -24.27
N THR A 389 -11.87 -26.64 -24.81
CA THR A 389 -10.48 -26.59 -24.31
C THR A 389 -10.30 -25.80 -23.01
N ALA A 390 -11.34 -25.11 -22.51
CA ALA A 390 -11.23 -24.20 -21.36
C ALA A 390 -10.73 -24.89 -20.08
N ILE A 391 -11.09 -26.16 -19.85
CA ILE A 391 -10.63 -26.91 -18.67
C ILE A 391 -9.14 -27.21 -18.78
N ASP A 392 -8.69 -27.71 -19.93
CA ASP A 392 -7.28 -28.05 -20.16
C ASP A 392 -6.40 -26.80 -20.12
N PHE A 393 -6.85 -25.72 -20.77
CA PHE A 393 -6.22 -24.41 -20.69
C PHE A 393 -6.04 -23.97 -19.23
N LEU A 394 -7.09 -23.92 -18.43
CA LEU A 394 -6.97 -23.47 -17.04
C LEU A 394 -6.10 -24.40 -16.20
N THR A 395 -6.13 -25.71 -16.46
CA THR A 395 -5.29 -26.68 -15.77
C THR A 395 -3.80 -26.47 -16.06
N GLN A 396 -3.45 -26.13 -17.30
CA GLN A 396 -2.05 -25.96 -17.72
C GLN A 396 -1.51 -24.54 -17.46
N CYS A 397 -2.38 -23.53 -17.62
CA CYS A 397 -2.02 -22.12 -17.64
C CYS A 397 -2.35 -21.38 -16.35
N CYS A 398 -3.19 -21.93 -15.48
CA CYS A 398 -3.61 -21.31 -14.21
C CYS A 398 -3.39 -22.27 -13.02
N PRO A 399 -2.13 -22.57 -12.66
CA PRO A 399 -1.78 -23.62 -11.69
C PRO A 399 -2.25 -23.32 -10.26
N SER A 400 -2.65 -22.08 -9.96
CA SER A 400 -3.23 -21.70 -8.68
C SER A 400 -4.71 -22.10 -8.54
N LEU A 401 -5.40 -22.41 -9.63
CA LEU A 401 -6.72 -23.01 -9.58
C LEU A 401 -6.59 -24.52 -9.35
N SER A 402 -7.43 -25.07 -8.48
CA SER A 402 -7.50 -26.51 -8.22
C SER A 402 -8.93 -27.00 -7.96
N GLY A 403 -9.13 -28.31 -8.12
CA GLY A 403 -10.40 -28.99 -7.86
C GLY A 403 -11.59 -28.37 -8.59
N ASP A 404 -12.72 -28.27 -7.89
CA ASP A 404 -13.97 -27.73 -8.43
C ASP A 404 -13.88 -26.28 -8.92
N THR A 405 -12.87 -25.53 -8.47
CA THR A 405 -12.68 -24.14 -8.89
C THR A 405 -12.28 -24.06 -10.36
N ILE A 406 -11.45 -24.99 -10.87
CA ILE A 406 -11.10 -25.06 -12.29
C ILE A 406 -12.37 -25.27 -13.12
N SER A 407 -13.17 -26.28 -12.78
CA SER A 407 -14.41 -26.61 -13.50
C SER A 407 -15.38 -25.44 -13.53
N ARG A 408 -15.57 -24.76 -12.40
CA ARG A 408 -16.45 -23.59 -12.31
C ARG A 408 -15.96 -22.43 -13.18
N ARG A 409 -14.66 -22.13 -13.15
CA ARG A 409 -14.03 -21.06 -13.96
C ARG A 409 -14.05 -21.38 -15.45
N ALA A 410 -13.81 -22.65 -15.81
CA ALA A 410 -13.90 -23.12 -17.18
C ALA A 410 -15.33 -22.98 -17.72
N ASN A 411 -16.34 -23.27 -16.91
CA ASN A 411 -17.74 -23.06 -17.29
C ASN A 411 -18.06 -21.58 -17.52
N THR A 412 -17.48 -20.67 -16.72
CA THR A 412 -17.57 -19.22 -16.98
C THR A 412 -16.95 -18.86 -18.33
N LEU A 413 -15.74 -19.33 -18.64
CA LEU A 413 -15.08 -19.08 -19.92
C LEU A 413 -15.87 -19.65 -21.11
N LYS A 414 -16.40 -20.87 -20.97
CA LYS A 414 -17.29 -21.49 -21.97
C LYS A 414 -18.53 -20.65 -22.21
N SER A 415 -19.16 -20.17 -21.15
CA SER A 415 -20.33 -19.30 -21.21
C SER A 415 -20.03 -18.00 -21.96
N TRP A 416 -18.94 -17.33 -21.60
CA TRP A 416 -18.51 -16.10 -22.26
C TRP A 416 -18.19 -16.33 -23.73
N CYS A 417 -17.41 -17.37 -24.06
CA CYS A 417 -17.09 -17.70 -25.44
C CYS A 417 -18.36 -17.95 -26.27
N LYS A 418 -19.33 -18.70 -25.73
CA LYS A 418 -20.60 -18.99 -26.42
C LYS A 418 -21.44 -17.73 -26.63
N GLN A 419 -21.48 -16.83 -25.65
CA GLN A 419 -22.25 -15.59 -25.73
C GLN A 419 -21.59 -14.55 -26.63
N LEU A 420 -20.26 -14.43 -26.62
CA LEU A 420 -19.55 -13.31 -27.28
C LEU A 420 -19.12 -13.64 -28.71
N LYS A 421 -18.75 -14.89 -29.00
CA LYS A 421 -18.26 -15.32 -30.32
C LYS A 421 -19.23 -14.98 -31.48
N PRO A 422 -20.57 -15.12 -31.34
CA PRO A 422 -21.51 -14.73 -32.40
C PRO A 422 -21.50 -13.23 -32.75
N HIS A 423 -21.03 -12.37 -31.85
CA HIS A 423 -21.00 -10.91 -32.03
C HIS A 423 -19.61 -10.39 -32.44
N TYR A 424 -18.65 -11.30 -32.62
CA TYR A 424 -17.31 -10.98 -33.08
C TYR A 424 -17.30 -10.89 -34.61
N ILE A 425 -17.41 -9.67 -35.14
CA ILE A 425 -17.36 -9.42 -36.59
C ILE A 425 -15.91 -9.29 -37.01
N ASN A 426 -15.43 -10.20 -37.86
CA ASN A 426 -14.09 -10.10 -38.42
C ASN A 426 -14.07 -8.95 -39.43
N LEU A 427 -13.74 -7.73 -38.99
CA LEU A 427 -13.46 -6.59 -39.85
C LEU A 427 -12.07 -6.79 -40.48
N GLY A 428 -11.93 -7.81 -41.32
CA GLY A 428 -10.82 -7.88 -42.25
C GLY A 428 -10.87 -6.68 -43.20
N PRO A 429 -9.73 -6.20 -43.73
CA PRO A 429 -9.72 -5.05 -44.63
C PRO A 429 -10.60 -5.39 -45.83
N SER A 430 -11.70 -4.65 -45.98
CA SER A 430 -12.53 -4.74 -47.18
C SER A 430 -11.65 -4.43 -48.38
N VAL A 431 -11.48 -5.44 -49.22
CA VAL A 431 -10.95 -5.27 -50.57
C VAL A 431 -11.78 -4.17 -51.21
N GLN A 432 -11.13 -3.04 -51.53
CA GLN A 432 -11.73 -2.01 -52.36
C GLN A 432 -12.08 -2.66 -53.70
N GLU A 433 -13.36 -2.97 -53.88
CA GLU A 433 -13.89 -3.22 -55.22
C GLU A 433 -13.72 -1.93 -56.02
N LYS A 434 -12.82 -2.00 -57.01
CA LYS A 434 -12.70 -1.01 -58.06
C LYS A 434 -14.05 -0.92 -58.76
N SER A 435 -14.64 0.27 -58.74
CA SER A 435 -15.54 0.74 -59.80
C SER A 435 -14.99 2.05 -60.35
#